data_AF-A0A8H5X7E0-F1
#
_entry.id   AF-A0A8H5X7E0-F1
#
_cell.length_a   1.000
_cell.length_b   1.000
_cell.length_c   1.000
_cell.angle_alpha   90.00
_cell.angle_beta   90.00
_cell.angle_gamma   90.00
#
_symmetry.space_group_name_H-M   'P 1'
#
loop_
_entity.id
_entity.type
_entity.pdbx_description
1 polymer ?
#
loop_
_entity_poly.entity_id
_entity_poly.type
_entity_poly.pdbx_seq_one_letter_code
_entity_poly.pdbx_strand_id
1 'polypeptide(L)'
;MFQPHPGDQFHLRLHRARSVVLTTQELVEVRAAQRTFEGAYVRTALGQFSFALIILKVFTEEFYAIGALFAVYGVAVMLVAIYRRYEGQNQFFTSETPDGSLKRKFRTSGNSVLLLTMLSLSYQETLVIMLHGTWISPRYHRIPLEK
;
A
#
# COMPACT_ATOMS: atom_id res chain seq x y z
N MET A 1 38.94 -6.86 37.13
CA MET A 1 38.54 -7.36 35.79
C MET A 1 37.03 -7.52 35.83
N PHE A 2 36.29 -6.49 35.43
CA PHE A 2 34.82 -6.47 35.51
C PHE A 2 34.25 -7.30 34.36
N GLN A 3 33.62 -8.42 34.68
CA GLN A 3 32.87 -9.23 33.73
C GLN A 3 31.51 -8.55 33.51
N PRO A 4 31.13 -8.19 32.27
CA PRO A 4 29.78 -7.70 32.02
C PRO A 4 28.78 -8.82 32.27
N HIS A 5 27.68 -8.48 32.92
CA HIS A 5 26.61 -9.43 33.24
C HIS A 5 25.92 -9.88 31.94
N PRO A 6 25.72 -11.19 31.71
CA PRO A 6 25.05 -11.71 30.50
C PRO A 6 23.53 -11.42 30.43
N GLY A 7 23.01 -10.60 31.35
CA GLY A 7 21.63 -10.11 31.34
C GLY A 7 21.36 -8.97 30.35
N ASP A 8 22.40 -8.40 29.74
CA ASP A 8 22.28 -7.37 28.68
C ASP A 8 22.04 -7.97 27.29
N GLN A 9 21.95 -9.30 27.17
CA GLN A 9 22.02 -9.92 25.84
C GLN A 9 20.69 -10.05 25.11
N PHE A 10 19.56 -10.43 25.71
CA PHE A 10 18.29 -10.49 24.95
C PHE A 10 17.07 -10.36 25.86
N HIS A 11 16.31 -9.27 25.70
CA HIS A 11 14.98 -9.12 26.29
C HIS A 11 13.96 -8.84 25.18
N LEU A 12 13.43 -9.90 24.59
CA LEU A 12 12.16 -9.83 23.86
C LEU A 12 11.03 -9.77 24.88
N ARG A 13 10.74 -8.55 25.34
CA ARG A 13 9.59 -8.27 26.20
C ARG A 13 8.32 -8.18 25.35
N LEU A 14 7.63 -9.30 25.20
CA LEU A 14 6.22 -9.33 24.80
C LEU A 14 5.35 -9.65 26.01
N HIS A 15 5.28 -8.70 26.94
CA HIS A 15 4.21 -8.67 27.93
C HIS A 15 3.36 -7.42 27.69
N ARG A 16 2.23 -7.64 27.00
CA ARG A 16 1.00 -6.83 27.10
C ARG A 16 1.00 -5.46 26.40
N ALA A 17 0.05 -5.36 25.46
CA ALA A 17 -0.37 -4.22 24.67
C ALA A 17 -0.91 -3.00 25.45
N ARG A 18 -0.22 -2.49 26.48
CA ARG A 18 -0.69 -1.28 27.17
C ARG A 18 0.39 -0.31 27.69
N SER A 19 1.67 -0.62 27.58
CA SER A 19 2.72 0.36 27.87
C SER A 19 3.99 0.00 27.10
N VAL A 20 3.98 0.23 25.79
CA VAL A 20 5.18 0.06 24.98
C VAL A 20 6.01 1.33 25.11
N VAL A 21 6.93 1.34 26.08
CA VAL A 21 8.11 2.21 26.00
C VAL A 21 9.00 1.57 24.95
N LEU A 22 8.80 1.91 23.67
CA LEU A 22 9.68 1.45 22.60
C LEU A 22 11.09 1.95 22.90
N THR A 23 12.08 1.09 22.75
CA THR A 23 13.47 1.53 22.76
C THR A 23 13.71 2.47 21.57
N THR A 24 14.69 3.37 21.69
CA THR A 24 14.99 4.34 20.62
C THR A 24 15.30 3.66 19.29
N GLN A 25 15.89 2.44 19.33
CA GLN A 25 16.18 1.64 18.14
C GLN A 25 14.89 1.12 17.46
N GLU A 26 13.95 0.57 18.22
CA GLU A 26 12.66 0.09 17.67
C GLU A 26 11.82 1.24 17.09
N LEU A 27 11.86 2.42 17.72
CA LEU A 27 11.24 3.64 17.19
C LEU A 27 11.80 4.04 15.82
N VAL A 28 13.11 3.84 15.59
CA VAL A 28 13.74 4.09 14.29
C VAL A 28 13.28 3.07 13.26
N GLU A 29 13.18 1.80 13.62
CA GLU A 29 12.70 0.73 12.72
C GLU A 29 11.24 0.94 12.31
N VAL A 30 10.36 1.26 13.26
CA VAL A 30 8.96 1.58 12.99
C VAL A 30 8.85 2.81 12.09
N ARG A 31 9.61 3.87 12.36
CA ARG A 31 9.64 5.07 11.50
C ARG A 31 10.14 4.76 10.10
N ALA A 32 11.20 3.97 9.98
CA ALA A 32 11.75 3.57 8.69
C ALA A 32 10.72 2.78 7.88
N ALA A 33 10.01 1.83 8.52
CA ALA A 33 8.92 1.08 7.90
C ALA A 33 7.73 1.97 7.50
N GLN A 34 7.35 2.94 8.34
CA GLN A 34 6.30 3.91 8.05
C GLN A 34 6.65 4.79 6.84
N ARG A 35 7.91 5.23 6.71
CA ARG A 35 8.33 6.07 5.58
C ARG A 35 8.44 5.30 4.26
N THR A 36 8.81 4.02 4.30
CA THR A 36 9.10 3.23 3.11
C THR A 36 7.90 2.42 2.64
N PHE A 37 7.18 1.77 3.54
CA PHE A 37 6.06 0.90 3.19
C PHE A 37 4.73 1.62 3.33
N GLU A 38 4.33 1.97 4.56
CA GLU A 38 3.00 2.59 4.79
C GLU A 38 2.86 3.90 4.01
N GLY A 39 3.89 4.74 4.03
CA GLY A 39 3.92 6.02 3.35
C GLY A 39 3.92 5.91 1.83
N ALA A 40 4.44 4.83 1.24
CA ALA A 40 4.38 4.61 -0.20
C ALA A 40 2.94 4.31 -0.64
N TYR A 41 2.25 3.41 0.07
CA TYR A 41 0.85 3.07 -0.25
C TYR A 41 -0.10 4.25 -0.11
N VAL A 42 0.03 5.00 1.00
CA VAL A 42 -0.83 6.16 1.27
C VAL A 42 -0.62 7.24 0.21
N ARG A 43 0.63 7.52 -0.16
CA ARG A 43 0.94 8.53 -1.18
C ARG A 43 0.37 8.15 -2.55
N THR A 44 0.47 6.87 -2.93
CA THR A 44 -0.12 6.37 -4.18
C THR A 44 -1.64 6.51 -4.16
N ALA A 45 -2.31 6.05 -3.09
CA ALA A 45 -3.76 6.15 -2.98
C ALA A 45 -4.25 7.61 -3.03
N LEU A 46 -3.59 8.51 -2.29
CA LEU A 46 -3.90 9.95 -2.32
C LEU A 46 -3.72 10.54 -3.71
N GLY A 47 -2.66 10.16 -4.44
CA GLY A 47 -2.47 10.56 -5.83
C GLY A 47 -3.63 10.10 -6.71
N GLN A 48 -4.03 8.83 -6.62
CA GLN A 48 -5.14 8.28 -7.41
C GLN A 48 -6.47 8.96 -7.09
N PHE A 49 -6.79 9.21 -5.82
CA PHE A 49 -8.00 9.95 -5.44
C PHE A 49 -7.98 11.39 -5.91
N SER A 50 -6.81 12.05 -5.87
CA SER A 50 -6.67 13.42 -6.36
C SER A 50 -6.94 13.49 -7.86
N PHE A 51 -6.36 12.58 -8.64
CA PHE A 51 -6.63 12.48 -10.08
C PHE A 51 -8.09 12.13 -10.37
N ALA A 52 -8.69 11.20 -9.62
CA ALA A 52 -10.11 10.88 -9.75
C ALA A 52 -10.97 12.13 -9.59
N LEU A 53 -10.79 12.88 -8.48
CA LEU A 53 -11.57 14.09 -8.22
C LEU A 53 -11.39 15.16 -9.30
N ILE A 54 -10.16 15.37 -9.81
CA ILE A 54 -9.92 16.28 -10.92
C ILE A 54 -10.69 15.82 -12.16
N ILE A 55 -10.62 14.53 -12.51
CA ILE A 55 -11.24 14.02 -13.73
C ILE A 55 -12.78 14.11 -13.64
N LEU A 56 -13.34 13.66 -12.51
CA LEU A 56 -14.77 13.74 -12.23
C LEU A 56 -15.29 15.19 -12.18
N LYS A 57 -14.45 16.16 -11.78
CA LYS A 57 -14.86 17.56 -11.66
C LYS A 57 -14.66 18.40 -12.91
N VAL A 58 -13.65 18.08 -13.74
CA VAL A 58 -13.24 18.90 -14.88
C VAL A 58 -13.82 18.42 -16.21
N PHE A 59 -13.97 17.10 -16.41
CA PHE A 59 -14.38 16.57 -17.71
C PHE A 59 -15.88 16.28 -17.83
N THR A 60 -16.34 16.18 -19.08
CA THR A 60 -17.70 15.83 -19.46
C THR A 60 -18.03 14.35 -19.15
N GLU A 61 -19.31 13.98 -19.19
CA GLU A 61 -19.82 12.66 -18.76
C GLU A 61 -19.10 11.46 -19.38
N GLU A 62 -18.52 11.62 -20.58
CA GLU A 62 -17.76 10.60 -21.31
C GLU A 62 -16.48 10.16 -20.57
N PHE A 63 -15.93 11.01 -19.69
CA PHE A 63 -14.70 10.74 -18.94
C PHE A 63 -14.95 10.34 -17.47
N TYR A 64 -16.21 10.29 -17.03
CA TYR A 64 -16.54 9.88 -15.67
C TYR A 64 -16.16 8.43 -15.38
N ALA A 65 -16.27 7.55 -16.38
CA ALA A 65 -15.81 6.17 -16.26
C ALA A 65 -14.29 6.10 -15.97
N ILE A 66 -13.49 7.01 -16.53
CA ILE A 66 -12.06 7.13 -16.23
C ILE A 66 -11.86 7.59 -14.79
N GLY A 67 -12.55 8.64 -14.36
CA GLY A 67 -12.47 9.11 -12.97
C GLY A 67 -12.86 8.03 -11.94
N ALA A 68 -13.91 7.27 -12.23
CA ALA A 68 -14.35 6.15 -11.40
C ALA A 68 -13.29 5.03 -11.32
N LEU A 69 -12.61 4.72 -12.44
CA LEU A 69 -11.52 3.74 -12.47
C LEU A 69 -10.36 4.14 -11.54
N PHE A 70 -9.94 5.42 -11.58
CA PHE A 70 -8.92 5.96 -10.67
C PHE A 70 -9.36 5.84 -9.20
N ALA A 71 -10.63 6.13 -8.90
CA ALA A 71 -11.17 5.99 -7.54
C ALA A 71 -11.16 4.54 -7.05
N VAL A 72 -11.66 3.60 -7.87
CA VAL A 72 -11.68 2.16 -7.55
C VAL A 72 -10.25 1.63 -7.35
N TYR A 73 -9.32 2.03 -8.21
CA TYR A 73 -7.92 1.64 -8.07
C TYR A 73 -7.28 2.21 -6.80
N GLY A 74 -7.56 3.47 -6.44
CA GLY A 74 -7.13 4.07 -5.18
C GLY A 74 -7.65 3.31 -3.95
N VAL A 75 -8.91 2.88 -3.96
CA VAL A 75 -9.50 2.03 -2.91
C VAL A 75 -8.81 0.67 -2.86
N ALA A 76 -8.58 0.03 -4.02
CA ALA A 76 -7.92 -1.27 -4.09
C ALA A 76 -6.49 -1.22 -3.54
N VAL A 77 -5.72 -0.18 -3.85
CA VAL A 77 -4.38 0.04 -3.28
C VAL A 77 -4.45 0.24 -1.76
N MET A 78 -5.46 0.97 -1.25
CA MET A 78 -5.71 1.11 0.19
C MET A 78 -6.02 -0.23 0.86
N LEU A 79 -6.86 -1.07 0.25
CA LEU A 79 -7.17 -2.40 0.78
C LEU A 79 -5.93 -3.29 0.84
N VAL A 80 -5.08 -3.26 -0.20
CA VAL A 80 -3.80 -3.99 -0.20
C VAL A 80 -2.85 -3.46 0.89
N ALA A 81 -2.83 -2.15 1.12
CA ALA A 81 -2.04 -1.54 2.19
C ALA A 81 -2.50 -2.00 3.58
N ILE A 82 -3.82 -2.03 3.80
CA ILE A 82 -4.45 -2.51 5.02
C ILE A 82 -4.14 -4.01 5.21
N TYR A 83 -4.34 -4.83 4.17
CA TYR A 83 -4.02 -6.25 4.20
C TYR A 83 -2.55 -6.51 4.54
N ARG A 84 -1.64 -5.75 3.92
CA ARG A 84 -0.20 -5.82 4.24
C ARG A 84 0.10 -5.37 5.67
N ARG A 85 -0.62 -4.37 6.19
CA ARG A 85 -0.48 -3.92 7.58
C ARG A 85 -0.90 -5.03 8.56
N TYR A 86 -1.99 -5.75 8.26
CA TYR A 86 -2.42 -6.91 9.04
C TYR A 86 -1.40 -8.06 8.97
N GLU A 87 -0.88 -8.40 7.78
CA GLU A 87 0.16 -9.42 7.62
C GLU A 87 1.46 -9.02 8.33
N GLY A 88 1.89 -7.76 8.21
CA GLY A 88 3.07 -7.22 8.88
C GLY A 88 2.93 -7.25 10.40
N GLN A 89 1.75 -6.94 10.94
CA GLN A 89 1.46 -7.05 12.37
C GLN A 89 1.55 -8.51 12.84
N ASN A 90 1.11 -9.48 12.04
CA ASN A 90 1.19 -10.91 12.36
C ASN A 90 2.61 -11.51 12.27
N GLN A 91 3.54 -10.89 11.52
CA GLN A 91 4.93 -11.34 11.40
C GLN A 91 5.83 -11.00 12.60
N PHE A 92 5.42 -10.02 13.42
CA PHE A 92 6.10 -9.72 14.69
C PHE A 92 5.78 -10.74 15.80
N PHE A 93 4.79 -11.62 15.60
CA PHE A 93 4.44 -12.70 16.52
C PHE A 93 5.07 -14.01 16.05
N THR A 94 6.35 -14.21 16.38
CA THR A 94 6.98 -15.53 16.27
C THR A 94 6.34 -16.46 17.30
N SER A 95 5.80 -17.60 16.85
CA SER A 95 5.33 -18.67 17.73
C SER A 95 6.52 -19.30 18.46
N GLU A 96 6.60 -19.15 19.77
CA GLU A 96 7.50 -19.94 20.61
C GLU A 96 7.16 -21.43 20.44
N THR A 97 8.13 -22.21 19.96
CA THR A 97 8.05 -23.67 20.03
C THR A 97 8.36 -24.08 21.48
N PRO A 98 7.72 -25.12 22.05
CA PRO A 98 7.98 -25.56 23.43
C PRO A 98 9.46 -25.87 23.76
N ASP A 99 10.33 -26.00 22.74
CA ASP A 99 11.79 -26.16 22.87
C ASP A 99 12.58 -24.84 22.98
N GLY A 100 11.92 -23.68 23.13
CA GLY A 100 12.59 -22.38 23.30
C GLY A 100 13.29 -21.83 22.04
N SER A 101 13.10 -22.46 20.88
CA SER A 101 13.64 -21.98 19.60
C SER A 101 12.68 -20.99 18.91
N LEU A 102 13.14 -19.75 18.74
CA LEU A 102 12.44 -18.70 17.97
C LEU A 102 12.56 -19.00 16.47
N LYS A 103 11.63 -19.78 15.90
CA LYS A 103 11.60 -20.01 14.45
C LYS A 103 11.00 -18.80 13.74
N ARG A 104 11.85 -17.83 13.40
CA ARG A 104 11.48 -16.68 12.56
C ARG A 104 11.06 -17.18 11.18
N LYS A 105 9.76 -17.39 10.95
CA LYS A 105 9.23 -17.64 9.62
C LYS A 105 9.19 -16.32 8.88
N PHE A 106 10.33 -15.93 8.30
CA PHE A 106 10.40 -14.82 7.36
C PHE A 106 9.51 -15.14 6.17
N ARG A 107 8.24 -14.73 6.21
CA ARG A 107 7.39 -14.73 5.03
C ARG A 107 7.77 -13.49 4.25
N THR A 108 8.52 -13.68 3.17
CA THR A 108 8.88 -12.60 2.25
C THR A 108 7.62 -11.86 1.80
N SER A 109 7.71 -10.53 1.67
CA SER A 109 6.61 -9.63 1.27
C SER A 109 6.09 -9.84 -0.17
N GLY A 110 6.58 -10.88 -0.84
CA GLY A 110 6.28 -11.23 -2.23
C GLY A 110 4.79 -11.35 -2.54
N ASN A 111 3.95 -11.80 -1.60
CA ASN A 111 2.51 -11.89 -1.85
C ASN A 111 1.88 -10.51 -2.10
N SER A 112 2.20 -9.52 -1.26
CA SER A 112 1.72 -8.15 -1.45
C SER A 112 2.29 -7.52 -2.72
N VAL A 113 3.56 -7.82 -3.06
CA VAL A 113 4.19 -7.33 -4.30
C VAL A 113 3.48 -7.88 -5.53
N LEU A 114 3.23 -9.20 -5.57
CA LEU A 114 2.51 -9.84 -6.68
C LEU A 114 1.09 -9.27 -6.84
N LEU A 115 0.36 -9.11 -5.73
CA LEU A 115 -0.96 -8.49 -5.74
C LEU A 115 -0.93 -7.07 -6.31
N LEU A 116 0.03 -6.24 -5.89
CA LEU A 116 0.18 -4.88 -6.40
C LEU A 116 0.55 -4.84 -7.87
N THR A 117 1.43 -5.72 -8.33
CA THR A 117 1.84 -5.79 -9.73
C THR A 117 0.66 -6.19 -10.62
N MET A 118 -0.07 -7.24 -10.26
CA MET A 118 -1.25 -7.67 -11.01
C MET A 118 -2.34 -6.58 -11.03
N LEU A 119 -2.61 -5.97 -9.88
CA LEU A 119 -3.56 -4.86 -9.78
C LEU A 119 -3.13 -3.68 -10.65
N SER A 120 -1.84 -3.30 -10.61
CA SER A 120 -1.31 -2.20 -11.41
C SER A 120 -1.42 -2.48 -12.90
N LEU A 121 -1.12 -3.70 -13.35
CA LEU A 121 -1.23 -4.07 -14.77
C LEU A 121 -2.67 -4.01 -15.26
N SER A 122 -3.61 -4.63 -14.52
CA SER A 122 -5.03 -4.60 -14.89
C SER A 122 -5.58 -3.17 -14.97
N TYR A 123 -5.11 -2.29 -14.10
CA TYR A 123 -5.46 -0.88 -14.11
C TYR A 123 -4.93 -0.16 -15.35
N GLN A 124 -3.66 -0.38 -15.71
CA GLN A 124 -3.07 0.25 -16.90
C GLN A 124 -3.75 -0.24 -18.18
N GLU A 125 -4.04 -1.54 -18.30
CA GLU A 125 -4.73 -2.10 -19.45
C GLU A 125 -6.15 -1.53 -19.61
N THR A 126 -6.94 -1.51 -18.53
CA THR A 126 -8.30 -0.95 -18.55
C THR A 126 -8.31 0.54 -18.89
N LEU A 127 -7.33 1.30 -18.38
CA LEU A 127 -7.18 2.71 -18.70
C LEU A 127 -6.86 2.92 -20.19
N VAL A 128 -5.93 2.15 -20.76
CA VAL A 128 -5.58 2.24 -22.19
C VAL A 128 -6.77 1.89 -23.09
N ILE A 129 -7.51 0.83 -22.76
CA ILE A 129 -8.69 0.42 -23.52
C ILE A 129 -9.76 1.52 -23.50
N MET A 130 -10.03 2.09 -22.33
CA MET A 130 -11.03 3.16 -22.19
C MET A 130 -10.59 4.44 -22.91
N LEU A 131 -9.31 4.81 -22.82
CA LEU A 131 -8.77 5.96 -23.54
C LEU A 131 -8.91 5.79 -25.06
N HIS A 132 -8.54 4.62 -25.59
CA HIS A 132 -8.62 4.31 -27.00
C HIS A 132 -10.08 4.28 -27.52
N GLY A 133 -11.00 3.72 -26.73
CA GLY A 133 -12.43 3.71 -27.04
C GLY A 133 -13.04 5.11 -27.10
N THR A 134 -12.67 6.01 -26.18
CA THR A 134 -13.14 7.39 -26.18
C THR A 134 -12.55 8.20 -27.35
N TRP A 135 -11.29 7.94 -27.75
CA TRP A 135 -10.63 8.66 -28.86
C TRP A 135 -11.16 8.26 -30.25
N ILE A 136 -11.57 7.00 -30.43
CA ILE A 136 -12.10 6.48 -31.70
C ILE A 136 -13.56 6.85 -31.94
N SER A 137 -14.30 7.24 -30.90
CA SER A 137 -15.70 7.63 -31.03
C SER A 137 -15.85 8.84 -31.98
N PRO A 138 -16.60 8.73 -33.10
CA PRO A 138 -16.67 9.77 -34.12
C PRO A 138 -17.42 11.05 -33.70
N ARG A 139 -17.84 11.16 -32.43
CA ARG A 139 -18.60 12.34 -31.94
C ARG A 139 -17.78 13.63 -31.83
N TYR A 140 -16.45 13.54 -31.76
CA TYR A 140 -15.57 14.71 -31.63
C TYR A 140 -15.39 15.51 -32.93
N HIS A 141 -15.81 14.98 -34.08
CA HIS A 141 -15.58 15.62 -35.39
C HIS A 141 -16.71 16.55 -35.85
N ARG A 142 -17.72 16.83 -35.01
CA ARG A 142 -18.81 17.78 -35.31
C ARG A 142 -18.71 19.06 -34.50
N ILE A 143 -17.59 19.76 -34.62
CA ILE A 143 -17.58 21.20 -34.39
C ILE A 143 -17.77 21.84 -35.78
N PRO A 144 -18.99 22.26 -36.15
CA PRO A 144 -19.14 23.08 -37.34
C PRO A 144 -18.40 24.40 -37.07
N LEU A 145 -17.36 24.64 -37.84
CA LEU A 145 -16.78 25.97 -37.99
C LEU A 145 -17.84 26.82 -38.71
N GLU A 146 -18.75 27.39 -37.93
CA GLU A 146 -19.60 28.48 -38.41
C GLU A 146 -18.71 29.72 -38.59
N LYS A 147 -18.83 30.31 -39.77
CA LYS A 147 -18.00 31.40 -40.31
C LYS A 147 -18.14 32.70 -39.54
#